data_AF-A0A961L8L3-F1
#
_entry.id   AF-A0A961L8L3-F1
#
_cell.length_a   1.000
_cell.length_b   1.000
_cell.length_c   1.000
_cell.angle_alpha   90.00
_cell.angle_beta   90.00
_cell.angle_gamma   90.00
#
_symmetry.space_group_name_H-M   'P 1'
#
loop_
_entity.id
_entity.type
_entity.pdbx_description
1 polymer ?
#
loop_
_entity_poly.entity_id
_entity_poly.type
_entity_poly.pdbx_seq_one_letter_code
_entity_poly.pdbx_strand_id
1 'polypeptide(L)'
;MSILALRPVVPRDPDETHRAATPLELFFDLVIVIAIAAVTAAFHHAIAEGHGLEKLVNFAFVFVAIWWVWMNFTWFSSGFDNDDALHRLLSLLIMGGATIFAAGVTHIFDTLDFSYALLGWVAMRIGMVLLWLRVARSNCAQARSALIYAAGYAVLQVLWVGLYLIVPAE
;
A
#
# COMPACT_ATOMS: atom_id res chain seq x y z
N MET A 1 -15.77 -24.30 13.48
CA MET A 1 -15.03 -23.46 12.52
C MET A 1 -15.03 -22.05 13.08
N SER A 2 -14.03 -21.70 13.91
CA SER A 2 -14.01 -20.38 14.57
C SER A 2 -13.46 -19.35 13.60
N ILE A 3 -14.34 -18.53 13.03
CA ILE A 3 -14.02 -17.48 12.05
C ILE A 3 -13.21 -16.33 12.71
N LEU A 4 -13.07 -16.35 14.05
CA LEU A 4 -12.54 -15.25 14.86
C LEU A 4 -11.30 -15.61 15.71
N ALA A 5 -10.75 -16.82 15.58
CA ALA A 5 -9.54 -17.17 16.32
C ALA A 5 -8.32 -16.46 15.70
N LEU A 6 -7.98 -15.29 16.24
CA LEU A 6 -6.78 -14.55 15.86
C LEU A 6 -5.55 -15.39 16.18
N ARG A 7 -4.77 -15.73 15.16
CA ARG A 7 -3.52 -16.48 15.32
C ARG A 7 -2.37 -15.53 15.63
N PRO A 8 -1.42 -15.90 16.51
CA PRO A 8 -0.18 -15.15 16.68
C PRO A 8 0.53 -14.99 15.33
N VAL A 9 1.05 -13.80 15.05
CA VAL A 9 1.88 -13.58 13.85
C VAL A 9 3.23 -14.26 14.05
N VAL A 10 3.60 -15.16 13.14
CA VAL A 10 4.86 -15.92 13.20
C VAL A 10 5.80 -15.37 12.14
N PRO A 11 7.09 -15.13 12.47
CA PRO A 11 8.08 -14.75 11.48
C PRO A 11 8.35 -15.93 10.54
N ARG A 12 8.56 -15.64 9.26
CA ARG A 12 8.91 -16.65 8.26
C ARG A 12 10.38 -17.06 8.38
N ASP A 13 10.66 -18.30 7.98
CA ASP A 13 12.02 -18.83 7.89
C ASP A 13 12.72 -18.25 6.64
N PRO A 14 13.85 -17.53 6.78
CA PRO A 14 14.60 -17.00 5.64
C PRO A 14 15.21 -18.09 4.74
N ASP A 15 15.41 -19.31 5.25
CA ASP A 15 16.12 -20.39 4.57
C ASP A 15 15.17 -21.37 3.83
N GLU A 16 13.87 -21.05 3.72
CA GLU A 16 12.89 -21.89 3.03
C GLU A 16 13.08 -21.86 1.50
N THR A 17 13.55 -22.97 0.92
CA THR A 17 14.00 -23.06 -0.49
C THR A 17 12.90 -23.09 -1.56
N HIS A 18 11.66 -23.45 -1.20
CA HIS A 18 10.55 -23.61 -2.16
C HIS A 18 9.23 -23.03 -1.65
N ARG A 19 9.26 -21.77 -1.19
CA ARG A 19 8.04 -21.07 -0.79
C ARG A 19 7.16 -20.76 -2.01
N ALA A 20 5.91 -21.21 -1.95
CA ALA A 20 4.86 -20.78 -2.89
C ALA A 20 4.16 -19.51 -2.38
N ALA A 21 3.80 -18.61 -3.30
CA ALA A 21 2.94 -17.47 -2.99
C ALA A 21 1.55 -17.95 -2.59
N THR A 22 0.97 -17.34 -1.55
CA THR A 22 -0.41 -17.66 -1.15
C THR A 22 -1.40 -17.08 -2.17
N PRO A 23 -2.64 -17.61 -2.27
CA PRO A 23 -3.66 -17.02 -3.14
C PRO A 23 -3.95 -15.54 -2.82
N LEU A 24 -3.83 -15.14 -1.55
CA LEU A 24 -4.02 -13.76 -1.12
C LEU A 24 -2.87 -12.85 -1.61
N GLU A 25 -1.63 -13.34 -1.55
CA GLU A 25 -0.46 -12.63 -2.09
C GLU A 25 -0.59 -12.45 -3.60
N LEU A 26 -0.97 -13.51 -4.33
CA LEU A 26 -1.20 -13.42 -5.78
C LEU A 26 -2.34 -12.46 -6.13
N PHE A 27 -3.42 -12.44 -5.33
CA PHE A 27 -4.51 -11.50 -5.52
C PHE A 27 -4.08 -10.06 -5.25
N PHE A 28 -3.27 -9.84 -4.21
CA PHE A 28 -2.67 -8.53 -3.93
C PHE A 28 -1.84 -8.04 -5.12
N ASP A 29 -0.93 -8.88 -5.61
CA ASP A 29 -0.07 -8.57 -6.75
C ASP A 29 -0.90 -8.22 -8.00
N LEU A 30 -1.98 -8.97 -8.26
CA LEU A 30 -2.90 -8.68 -9.36
C LEU A 30 -3.56 -7.29 -9.22
N VAL A 31 -4.06 -6.95 -8.03
CA VAL A 31 -4.68 -5.63 -7.79
C VAL A 31 -3.67 -4.50 -8.02
N ILE A 32 -2.44 -4.65 -7.52
CA ILE A 32 -1.39 -3.67 -7.72
C ILE A 32 -1.01 -3.53 -9.19
N VAL A 33 -0.90 -4.64 -9.94
CA VAL A 33 -0.60 -4.60 -11.38
C VAL A 33 -1.70 -3.87 -12.15
N ILE A 34 -2.97 -4.08 -11.80
CA ILE A 34 -4.10 -3.35 -12.40
C ILE A 34 -4.00 -1.85 -12.06
N ALA A 35 -3.66 -1.50 -10.83
CA ALA A 35 -3.46 -0.11 -10.41
C ALA A 35 -2.30 0.57 -11.19
N ILE A 36 -1.17 -0.12 -11.38
CA ILE A 36 -0.05 0.37 -12.21
C ILE A 36 -0.46 0.51 -13.68
N ALA A 37 -1.26 -0.42 -14.20
CA ALA A 37 -1.77 -0.36 -15.57
C ALA A 37 -2.65 0.89 -15.78
N ALA A 38 -3.48 1.27 -14.80
CA ALA A 38 -4.27 2.51 -14.86
C ALA A 38 -3.38 3.77 -14.95
N VAL A 39 -2.33 3.84 -14.13
CA VAL A 39 -1.33 4.95 -14.18
C VAL A 39 -0.62 5.00 -15.52
N THR A 40 -0.24 3.85 -16.05
CA THR A 40 0.46 3.75 -17.33
C THR A 40 -0.46 4.13 -18.49
N ALA A 41 -1.74 3.76 -18.45
CA ALA A 41 -2.73 4.12 -19.46
C ALA A 41 -2.99 5.63 -19.51
N ALA A 42 -3.07 6.29 -18.36
CA ALA A 42 -3.19 7.76 -18.27
C ALA A 42 -1.97 8.45 -18.88
N PHE A 43 -0.76 7.96 -18.59
CA PHE A 43 0.46 8.51 -19.17
C PHE A 43 0.58 8.27 -20.68
N HIS A 44 0.13 7.09 -21.16
CA HIS A 44 0.06 6.81 -22.59
C HIS A 44 -0.83 7.82 -23.34
N HIS A 45 -1.99 8.19 -22.77
CA HIS A 45 -2.85 9.23 -23.35
C HIS A 45 -2.13 10.59 -23.41
N ALA A 46 -1.45 10.99 -22.33
CA ALA A 46 -0.68 12.22 -22.32
C ALA A 46 0.44 12.24 -23.37
N ILE A 47 1.09 11.10 -23.64
CA ILE A 47 2.07 10.97 -24.74
C ILE A 47 1.39 11.16 -26.10
N ALA A 48 0.25 10.49 -26.32
CA ALA A 48 -0.48 10.56 -27.57
C ALA A 48 -0.97 11.99 -27.91
N GLU A 49 -1.26 12.80 -26.89
CA GLU A 49 -1.66 14.20 -27.01
C GLU A 49 -0.48 15.18 -27.11
N GLY A 50 0.77 14.69 -27.04
CA GLY A 50 1.98 15.52 -27.14
C GLY A 50 2.48 16.12 -25.82
N HIS A 51 1.84 15.79 -24.69
CA HIS A 51 2.18 16.26 -23.34
C HIS A 51 3.06 15.27 -22.54
N GLY A 52 3.67 14.28 -23.20
CA GLY A 52 4.42 13.21 -22.53
C GLY A 52 5.57 13.69 -21.65
N LEU A 53 6.37 14.66 -22.11
CA LEU A 53 7.49 15.21 -21.32
C LEU A 53 7.00 16.00 -20.10
N GLU A 54 5.93 16.78 -20.27
CA GLU A 54 5.32 17.58 -19.22
C GLU A 54 4.75 16.70 -18.10
N LYS A 55 4.05 15.62 -18.49
CA LYS A 55 3.38 14.72 -17.54
C LYS A 55 4.28 13.60 -17.00
N LEU A 56 5.53 13.49 -17.45
CA LEU A 56 6.47 12.45 -17.02
C LEU A 56 6.72 12.50 -15.51
N VAL A 57 6.88 13.70 -14.94
CA VAL A 57 7.10 13.87 -13.50
C VAL A 57 5.88 13.43 -12.70
N ASN A 58 4.67 13.78 -13.16
CA ASN A 58 3.42 13.35 -12.53
C ASN A 58 3.26 11.84 -12.58
N PHE A 59 3.53 11.23 -13.74
CA PHE A 59 3.54 9.78 -13.89
C PHE A 59 4.53 9.12 -12.94
N ALA A 60 5.77 9.58 -12.90
CA ALA A 60 6.80 9.01 -12.02
C ALA A 60 6.39 9.12 -10.54
N PHE A 61 5.83 10.25 -10.13
CA PHE A 61 5.35 10.46 -8.76
C PHE A 61 4.24 9.47 -8.38
N VAL A 62 3.19 9.37 -9.22
CA VAL A 62 2.05 8.49 -8.97
C VAL A 62 2.46 7.01 -9.04
N PHE A 63 3.32 6.65 -10.00
CA PHE A 63 3.88 5.30 -10.11
C PHE A 63 4.68 4.92 -8.86
N VAL A 64 5.60 5.79 -8.41
CA VAL A 64 6.42 5.55 -7.22
C VAL A 64 5.53 5.43 -5.98
N ALA A 65 4.44 6.20 -5.88
CA ALA A 65 3.49 6.08 -4.77
C ALA A 65 2.87 4.66 -4.72
N ILE A 66 2.32 4.16 -5.83
CA ILE A 66 1.72 2.81 -5.87
C ILE A 66 2.78 1.73 -5.64
N TRP A 67 3.94 1.87 -6.30
CA TRP A 67 5.05 0.94 -6.14
C TRP A 67 5.54 0.88 -4.69
N TRP A 68 5.58 2.02 -3.99
CA TRP A 68 5.98 2.05 -2.59
C TRP A 68 5.04 1.23 -1.70
N VAL A 69 3.74 1.31 -1.92
CA VAL A 69 2.74 0.52 -1.17
C VAL A 69 2.95 -0.97 -1.39
N TRP A 70 3.15 -1.38 -2.65
CA TRP A 70 3.47 -2.76 -2.98
C TRP A 70 4.74 -3.22 -2.27
N MET A 71 5.81 -2.43 -2.31
CA MET A 71 7.06 -2.78 -1.66
C MET A 71 6.91 -2.97 -0.15
N ASN A 72 6.16 -2.07 0.51
CA ASN A 72 5.90 -2.17 1.95
C ASN A 72 5.18 -3.49 2.28
N PHE A 73 4.12 -3.83 1.54
CA PHE A 73 3.37 -5.06 1.76
C PHE A 73 4.20 -6.30 1.45
N THR A 74 4.94 -6.31 0.33
CA THR A 74 5.80 -7.43 -0.07
C THR A 74 6.91 -7.70 0.94
N TRP A 75 7.51 -6.66 1.52
CA TRP A 75 8.48 -6.83 2.60
C TRP A 75 7.84 -7.41 3.87
N PHE A 76 6.65 -6.94 4.23
CA PHE A 76 5.93 -7.48 5.38
C PHE A 76 5.54 -8.94 5.17
N SER A 77 4.95 -9.27 4.02
CA SER A 77 4.56 -10.65 3.70
C SER A 77 5.79 -11.54 3.62
N SER A 78 6.93 -11.07 3.12
CA SER A 78 8.17 -11.87 3.11
C SER A 78 8.67 -12.22 4.52
N GLY A 79 8.51 -11.31 5.48
CA GLY A 79 8.98 -11.53 6.85
C GLY A 79 7.99 -12.27 7.77
N PHE A 80 6.70 -12.26 7.48
CA PHE A 80 5.66 -12.76 8.39
C PHE A 80 4.62 -13.62 7.68
N ASP A 81 4.25 -14.73 8.32
CA ASP A 81 3.14 -15.56 7.90
C ASP A 81 1.96 -15.39 8.85
N ASN A 82 0.78 -15.10 8.29
CA ASN A 82 -0.45 -15.21 9.04
C ASN A 82 -1.67 -15.30 8.11
N ASP A 83 -2.21 -16.49 7.89
CA ASP A 83 -3.41 -16.68 7.06
C ASP A 83 -4.70 -16.73 7.88
N ASP A 84 -4.96 -15.68 8.67
CA ASP A 84 -6.20 -15.58 9.43
C ASP A 84 -7.12 -14.43 8.99
N ALA A 85 -8.33 -14.41 9.55
CA ALA A 85 -9.39 -13.51 9.10
C ALA A 85 -9.00 -12.02 9.18
N LEU A 86 -8.26 -11.61 10.22
CA LEU A 86 -7.84 -10.22 10.37
C LEU A 86 -6.73 -9.86 9.39
N HIS A 87 -5.77 -10.76 9.13
CA HIS A 87 -4.76 -10.51 8.09
C HIS A 87 -5.43 -10.36 6.73
N ARG A 88 -6.35 -11.26 6.37
CA ARG A 88 -7.14 -11.17 5.13
C ARG A 88 -7.91 -9.85 5.03
N LEU A 89 -8.61 -9.44 6.10
CA LEU A 89 -9.37 -8.20 6.12
C LEU A 89 -8.47 -6.97 5.94
N LEU A 90 -7.33 -6.92 6.61
CA LEU A 90 -6.39 -5.81 6.49
C LEU A 90 -5.73 -5.78 5.11
N SER A 91 -5.39 -6.94 4.54
CA SER A 91 -4.88 -7.03 3.17
C SER A 91 -5.93 -6.56 2.16
N LEU A 92 -7.19 -6.93 2.33
CA LEU A 92 -8.31 -6.41 1.51
C LEU A 92 -8.52 -4.90 1.67
N LEU A 93 -8.33 -4.35 2.88
CA LEU A 93 -8.36 -2.90 3.10
C LEU A 93 -7.24 -2.19 2.31
N ILE A 94 -6.02 -2.74 2.31
CA ILE A 94 -4.90 -2.19 1.54
C ILE A 94 -5.20 -2.26 0.04
N MET A 95 -5.70 -3.40 -0.45
CA MET A 95 -6.11 -3.56 -1.85
C MET A 95 -7.23 -2.58 -2.22
N GLY A 96 -8.24 -2.40 -1.37
CA GLY A 96 -9.30 -1.42 -1.57
C GLY A 96 -8.75 0.01 -1.65
N GLY A 97 -7.80 0.35 -0.78
CA GLY A 97 -7.06 1.61 -0.86
C GLY A 97 -6.33 1.77 -2.19
N ALA A 98 -5.68 0.72 -2.70
CA ALA A 98 -5.02 0.72 -4.02
C ALA A 98 -5.99 0.94 -5.18
N THR A 99 -7.16 0.31 -5.13
CA THR A 99 -8.20 0.53 -6.15
C THR A 99 -8.74 1.96 -6.09
N ILE A 100 -8.97 2.52 -4.89
CA ILE A 100 -9.41 3.92 -4.73
C ILE A 100 -8.34 4.88 -5.28
N PHE A 101 -7.08 4.65 -4.94
CA PHE A 101 -5.96 5.45 -5.45
C PHE A 101 -5.91 5.39 -6.98
N ALA A 102 -5.99 4.18 -7.56
CA ALA A 102 -5.97 3.97 -9.00
C ALA A 102 -7.16 4.64 -9.72
N ALA A 103 -8.34 4.62 -9.12
CA ALA A 103 -9.52 5.30 -9.67
C ALA A 103 -9.35 6.82 -9.72
N GLY A 104 -8.58 7.39 -8.79
CA GLY A 104 -8.28 8.83 -8.75
C GLY A 104 -7.20 9.28 -9.74
N VAL A 105 -6.49 8.37 -10.41
CA VAL A 105 -5.31 8.69 -11.25
C VAL A 105 -5.66 9.68 -12.36
N THR A 106 -6.73 9.45 -13.12
CA THR A 106 -7.10 10.35 -14.22
C THR A 106 -7.38 11.77 -13.70
N HIS A 107 -8.10 11.87 -12.56
CA HIS A 107 -8.38 13.16 -11.92
C HIS A 107 -7.10 13.88 -11.49
N ILE A 108 -6.11 13.17 -10.94
CA ILE A 108 -4.79 13.74 -10.60
C ILE A 108 -4.08 14.27 -11.85
N PHE A 109 -4.14 13.55 -12.96
CA PHE A 109 -3.46 13.96 -14.20
C PHE A 109 -4.05 15.23 -14.80
N ASP A 110 -5.37 15.39 -14.70
CA ASP A 110 -6.12 16.52 -15.26
C ASP A 110 -6.10 17.75 -14.36
N THR A 111 -6.23 17.56 -13.04
CA THR A 111 -6.49 18.65 -12.08
C THR A 111 -5.39 18.87 -11.06
N LEU A 112 -4.39 17.97 -10.98
CA LEU A 112 -3.41 17.91 -9.89
C LEU A 112 -4.02 17.80 -8.48
N ASP A 113 -5.31 17.48 -8.38
CA ASP A 113 -5.97 17.24 -7.10
C ASP A 113 -5.77 15.78 -6.66
N PHE A 114 -5.05 15.63 -5.55
CA PHE A 114 -4.75 14.35 -4.93
C PHE A 114 -5.79 13.89 -3.89
N SER A 115 -6.91 14.60 -3.72
CA SER A 115 -7.91 14.31 -2.67
C SER A 115 -8.37 12.84 -2.65
N TYR A 116 -8.78 12.31 -3.80
CA TYR A 116 -9.20 10.90 -3.94
C TYR A 116 -8.03 9.93 -3.72
N ALA A 117 -6.85 10.27 -4.22
CA ALA A 117 -5.64 9.47 -4.05
C ALA A 117 -5.22 9.41 -2.57
N LEU A 118 -5.36 10.52 -1.85
CA LEU A 118 -5.05 10.63 -0.43
C LEU A 118 -5.94 9.70 0.40
N LEU A 119 -7.23 9.60 0.07
CA LEU A 119 -8.13 8.65 0.73
C LEU A 119 -7.64 7.20 0.57
N GLY A 120 -7.31 6.81 -0.66
CA GLY A 120 -6.77 5.47 -0.94
C GLY A 120 -5.45 5.22 -0.18
N TRP A 121 -4.57 6.21 -0.19
CA TRP A 121 -3.28 6.17 0.51
C TRP A 121 -3.44 6.02 2.03
N VAL A 122 -4.36 6.78 2.65
CA VAL A 122 -4.68 6.69 4.08
C VAL A 122 -5.18 5.28 4.42
N ALA A 123 -6.08 4.71 3.61
CA ALA A 123 -6.61 3.36 3.83
C ALA A 123 -5.51 2.29 3.83
N MET A 124 -4.61 2.33 2.84
CA MET A 124 -3.45 1.43 2.79
C MET A 124 -2.56 1.57 4.03
N ARG A 125 -2.30 2.80 4.45
CA ARG A 125 -1.43 3.12 5.59
C ARG A 125 -2.01 2.65 6.90
N ILE A 126 -3.31 2.80 7.11
CA ILE A 126 -4.01 2.25 8.27
C ILE A 126 -3.85 0.73 8.29
N GLY A 127 -4.10 0.05 7.17
CA GLY A 127 -3.91 -1.40 7.05
C GLY A 127 -2.49 -1.83 7.45
N MET A 128 -1.47 -1.13 6.93
CA MET A 128 -0.07 -1.41 7.21
C MET A 128 0.31 -1.19 8.69
N VAL A 129 -0.12 -0.07 9.28
CA VAL A 129 0.13 0.23 10.70
C VAL A 129 -0.51 -0.83 11.59
N LEU A 130 -1.75 -1.24 11.29
CA LEU A 130 -2.44 -2.28 12.07
C LEU A 130 -1.74 -3.64 11.96
N LEU A 131 -1.21 -4.00 10.80
CA LEU A 131 -0.40 -5.22 10.63
C LEU A 131 0.87 -5.19 11.48
N TRP A 132 1.60 -4.07 11.51
CA TRP A 132 2.80 -3.93 12.35
C TRP A 132 2.50 -3.89 13.85
N LEU A 133 1.45 -3.19 14.27
CA LEU A 133 0.99 -3.21 15.67
C LEU A 133 0.60 -4.61 16.11
N ARG A 134 0.05 -5.41 15.19
CA ARG A 134 -0.29 -6.80 15.45
C ARG A 134 0.96 -7.65 15.65
N VAL A 135 2.00 -7.50 14.81
CA VAL A 135 3.30 -8.16 15.04
C VAL A 135 3.82 -7.81 16.43
N ALA A 136 3.77 -6.54 16.83
CA ALA A 136 4.23 -6.10 18.14
C ALA A 136 3.49 -6.74 19.31
N ARG A 137 2.19 -7.03 19.15
CA ARG A 137 1.38 -7.72 20.17
C ARG A 137 1.62 -9.22 20.22
N SER A 138 1.91 -9.85 19.09
CA SER A 138 2.01 -11.31 18.97
C SER A 138 3.43 -11.85 19.16
N ASN A 139 4.47 -11.05 18.91
CA ASN A 139 5.86 -11.51 18.92
C ASN A 139 6.77 -10.57 19.72
N CYS A 140 7.07 -10.95 20.97
CA CYS A 140 7.88 -10.14 21.88
C CYS A 140 9.31 -9.88 21.36
N ALA A 141 9.90 -10.81 20.62
CA ALA A 141 11.28 -10.68 20.13
C ALA A 141 11.41 -9.57 19.07
N GLN A 142 10.37 -9.35 18.27
CA GLN A 142 10.36 -8.38 17.18
C GLN A 142 9.50 -7.15 17.48
N ALA A 143 8.92 -7.09 18.69
CA ALA A 143 7.97 -6.06 19.06
C ALA A 143 8.53 -4.64 18.95
N ARG A 144 9.79 -4.45 19.33
CA ARG A 144 10.45 -3.14 19.21
C ARG A 144 10.53 -2.68 17.76
N SER A 145 11.04 -3.52 16.86
CA SER A 145 11.15 -3.19 15.44
C SER A 145 9.77 -2.94 14.83
N ALA A 146 8.78 -3.77 15.16
CA ALA A 146 7.42 -3.62 14.69
C ALA A 146 6.76 -2.30 15.15
N LEU A 147 6.99 -1.88 16.40
CA LEU A 147 6.53 -0.58 16.88
C LEU A 147 7.23 0.59 16.19
N ILE A 148 8.52 0.47 15.87
CA ILE A 148 9.26 1.50 15.10
C ILE A 148 8.67 1.64 13.71
N TYR A 149 8.40 0.54 12.99
CA TYR A 149 7.74 0.59 11.69
C TYR A 149 6.32 1.18 11.79
N ALA A 150 5.50 0.72 12.74
CA ALA A 150 4.16 1.24 12.95
C ALA A 150 4.17 2.76 13.23
N ALA A 151 5.03 3.21 14.15
CA ALA A 151 5.18 4.63 14.48
C ALA A 151 5.72 5.43 13.30
N GLY A 152 6.73 4.92 12.59
CA GLY A 152 7.30 5.57 11.41
C GLY A 152 6.26 5.80 10.32
N TYR A 153 5.44 4.78 10.01
CA TYR A 153 4.34 4.93 9.05
C TYR A 153 3.25 5.88 9.53
N ALA A 154 2.88 5.85 10.82
CA ALA A 154 1.88 6.75 11.37
C ALA A 154 2.36 8.21 11.36
N VAL A 155 3.59 8.47 11.79
CA VAL A 155 4.19 9.82 11.78
C VAL A 155 4.28 10.33 10.35
N LEU A 156 4.83 9.54 9.43
CA LEU A 156 4.94 9.94 8.03
C LEU A 156 3.56 10.21 7.41
N GLN A 157 2.54 9.40 7.76
CA GLN A 157 1.17 9.62 7.32
C GLN A 157 0.62 10.96 7.80
N VAL A 158 0.80 11.29 9.09
CA VAL A 158 0.37 12.58 9.65
C VAL A 158 1.11 13.74 8.97
N LEU A 159 2.41 13.60 8.73
CA LEU A 159 3.19 14.63 8.03
C LEU A 159 2.71 14.84 6.59
N TRP A 160 2.41 13.78 5.84
CA TRP A 160 1.89 13.89 4.47
C TRP A 160 0.51 14.54 4.43
N VAL A 161 -0.42 14.11 5.29
CA VAL A 161 -1.75 14.72 5.38
C VAL A 161 -1.64 16.17 5.81
N GLY A 162 -0.80 16.47 6.81
CA GLY A 162 -0.54 17.83 7.24
C GLY A 162 0.02 18.70 6.11
N LEU A 163 1.01 18.19 5.36
CA LEU A 163 1.57 18.89 4.20
C LEU A 163 0.50 19.18 3.14
N TYR A 164 -0.31 18.17 2.78
CA TYR A 164 -1.40 18.35 1.81
C TYR A 164 -2.42 19.40 2.25
N LEU A 165 -2.74 19.49 3.54
CA LEU A 165 -3.69 20.47 4.07
C LEU A 165 -3.10 21.90 4.20
N ILE A 166 -1.78 22.02 4.32
CA ILE A 166 -1.09 23.30 4.49
C ILE A 166 -0.71 23.92 3.14
N VAL A 167 -0.36 23.11 2.15
CA VAL A 167 -0.02 23.58 0.81
C VAL A 167 -1.31 24.05 0.12
N PRO A 168 -1.41 25.32 -0.30
CA PRO A 168 -2.58 25.81 -1.02
C PRO A 168 -2.78 25.03 -2.31
N ALA A 169 -4.02 24.63 -2.59
CA ALA A 169 -4.42 24.23 -3.94
C ALA A 169 -4.52 25.52 -4.76
N GLU A 170 -3.49 25.82 -5.55
CA GLU A 170 -3.55 26.91 -6.56
C GLU A 170 -4.39 26.50 -7.76
#